data_AF-A0A0F5MRX0-F1
#
_entry.id   AF-A0A0F5MRX0-F1
#
_cell.length_a   1.000
_cell.length_b   1.000
_cell.length_c   1.000
_cell.angle_alpha   90.00
_cell.angle_beta   90.00
_cell.angle_gamma   90.00
#
_symmetry.space_group_name_H-M   'P 1'
#
loop_
_entity.id
_entity.type
_entity.pdbx_description
1 polymer ?
#
loop_
_entity_poly.entity_id
_entity_poly.type
_entity_poly.pdbx_seq_one_letter_code
_entity_poly.pdbx_strand_id
1 'polypeptide(L)'
;MPSNLISVIDRFGGDVTTPAGTTTLHADFDAMHAIAAAIDAGNSEIRGMLQGFIGRIRAVPPSVWSGLAAARFHDVLDRWNTEALNLHHALAHIADTIRANERVLREVAEAHSHHIAAAGDGI
;
A
#
# COMPACT_ATOMS: atom_id res chain seq x y z
N MET A 1 -45.98 41.71 -8.28
CA MET A 1 -44.92 40.99 -7.54
C MET A 1 -44.54 39.74 -8.31
N PRO A 2 -43.51 39.79 -9.16
CA PRO A 2 -42.65 38.61 -9.32
C PRO A 2 -41.17 38.99 -9.50
N SER A 3 -40.27 38.44 -8.69
CA SER A 3 -38.83 38.41 -8.96
C SER A 3 -38.18 37.32 -8.12
N ASN A 4 -38.09 36.09 -8.63
CA ASN A 4 -37.02 35.18 -8.24
C ASN A 4 -36.84 34.05 -9.25
N LEU A 5 -36.06 34.32 -10.30
CA LEU A 5 -35.55 33.28 -11.19
C LEU A 5 -34.18 33.60 -11.80
N ILE A 6 -33.63 34.79 -11.52
CA ILE A 6 -32.33 35.24 -12.08
C ILE A 6 -31.16 34.95 -11.12
N SER A 7 -31.41 34.60 -9.85
CA SER A 7 -30.34 34.32 -8.87
C SER A 7 -29.73 32.90 -8.96
N VAL A 8 -30.27 31.99 -9.78
CA VAL A 8 -29.76 30.61 -9.90
C VAL A 8 -28.76 30.44 -11.04
N ILE A 9 -28.75 31.35 -12.02
CA ILE A 9 -27.90 31.23 -13.22
C ILE A 9 -26.51 31.85 -13.02
N ASP A 10 -26.30 32.68 -12.00
CA ASP A 10 -24.98 33.22 -11.65
C ASP A 10 -24.08 32.23 -10.88
N ARG A 11 -24.60 31.05 -10.50
CA ARG A 11 -23.83 30.02 -9.76
C ARG A 11 -22.88 29.19 -10.64
N PHE A 12 -22.93 29.34 -11.96
CA PHE A 12 -22.10 28.54 -12.88
C PHE A 12 -20.93 29.32 -13.52
N GLY A 13 -20.67 30.55 -13.05
CA GLY A 13 -19.52 31.36 -13.47
C GLY A 13 -18.39 31.30 -12.44
N GLY A 14 -17.65 30.20 -12.39
CA GLY A 14 -16.42 30.16 -11.59
C GLY A 14 -15.96 28.78 -11.16
N ASP A 15 -15.65 27.88 -12.10
CA ASP A 15 -14.84 26.70 -11.80
C ASP A 15 -13.57 26.71 -12.65
N VAL A 16 -12.64 27.58 -12.27
CA VAL A 16 -11.21 27.22 -12.29
C VAL A 16 -11.01 26.25 -11.12
N THR A 17 -11.61 25.07 -11.21
CA THR A 17 -11.54 24.06 -10.15
C THR A 17 -10.59 22.94 -10.55
N THR A 18 -9.33 23.33 -10.74
CA THR A 18 -8.15 22.44 -10.71
C THR A 18 -7.43 22.37 -9.35
N PRO A 19 -7.82 23.04 -8.23
CA PRO A 19 -7.17 22.78 -6.94
C PRO A 19 -7.67 21.50 -6.28
N ALA A 20 -8.99 21.27 -6.21
CA ALA A 20 -9.58 20.21 -5.39
C ALA A 20 -9.24 18.79 -5.89
N GLY A 21 -9.36 18.53 -7.20
CA GLY A 21 -9.04 17.22 -7.79
C GLY A 21 -7.55 16.86 -7.67
N THR A 22 -6.67 17.86 -7.83
CA THR A 22 -5.22 17.69 -7.67
C THR A 22 -4.84 17.41 -6.21
N THR A 23 -5.50 18.07 -5.25
CA THR A 23 -5.32 17.82 -3.82
C THR A 23 -5.81 16.43 -3.41
N THR A 24 -6.96 15.97 -3.90
CA THR A 24 -7.46 14.61 -3.64
C THR A 24 -6.51 13.55 -4.19
N LEU A 25 -6.01 13.72 -5.42
CA LEU A 25 -5.05 12.76 -6.01
C LEU A 25 -3.72 12.70 -5.24
N HIS A 26 -3.22 13.86 -4.79
CA HIS A 26 -2.02 13.90 -3.96
C HIS A 26 -2.23 13.15 -2.63
N ALA A 27 -3.39 13.34 -2.00
CA ALA A 27 -3.76 12.61 -0.80
C ALA A 27 -3.88 11.09 -1.05
N ASP A 28 -4.38 10.67 -2.22
CA ASP A 28 -4.43 9.26 -2.60
C ASP A 28 -3.02 8.67 -2.78
N PHE A 29 -2.07 9.41 -3.36
CA PHE A 29 -0.67 8.97 -3.46
C PHE A 29 0.00 8.84 -2.10
N ASP A 30 -0.21 9.81 -1.20
CA ASP A 30 0.28 9.73 0.17
C ASP A 30 -0.29 8.50 0.91
N ALA A 31 -1.58 8.20 0.69
CA ALA A 31 -2.21 7.01 1.24
C ALA A 31 -1.60 5.71 0.67
N MET A 32 -1.38 5.63 -0.65
CA MET A 32 -0.73 4.49 -1.30
C MET A 32 0.68 4.27 -0.75
N HIS A 33 1.45 5.33 -0.56
CA HIS A 33 2.79 5.26 0.00
C HIS A 33 2.76 4.77 1.46
N ALA A 34 1.86 5.33 2.28
CA ALA A 34 1.69 4.94 3.68
C ALA A 34 1.27 3.47 3.83
N ILE A 35 0.37 2.99 2.97
CA ILE A 35 -0.08 1.58 2.96
C ILE A 35 1.10 0.65 2.60
N ALA A 36 1.87 0.98 1.57
CA ALA A 36 3.04 0.18 1.21
C ALA A 36 4.07 0.12 2.36
N ALA A 37 4.32 1.24 3.03
CA ALA A 37 5.20 1.28 4.20
C ALA A 37 4.66 0.45 5.38
N ALA A 38 3.34 0.48 5.63
CA ALA A 38 2.71 -0.34 6.66
C ALA A 38 2.83 -1.84 6.37
N ILE A 39 2.69 -2.24 5.09
CA ILE A 39 2.91 -3.62 4.64
C ILE A 39 4.35 -4.04 4.93
N ASP A 40 5.34 -3.21 4.58
CA ASP A 40 6.75 -3.51 4.85
C ASP A 40 7.05 -3.65 6.35
N ALA A 41 6.48 -2.77 7.17
CA ALA A 41 6.62 -2.81 8.62
C ALA A 41 6.06 -4.11 9.21
N GLY A 42 4.82 -4.48 8.84
CA GLY A 42 4.22 -5.74 9.28
C GLY A 42 5.00 -6.97 8.78
N ASN A 43 5.58 -6.87 7.59
CA ASN A 43 6.41 -7.92 7.03
C ASN A 43 7.73 -8.11 7.82
N SER A 44 8.35 -7.00 8.23
CA SER A 44 9.53 -7.01 9.12
C SER A 44 9.22 -7.59 10.50
N GLU A 45 8.06 -7.26 11.06
CA GLU A 45 7.59 -7.78 12.34
C GLU A 45 7.39 -9.31 12.29
N ILE A 46 6.73 -9.81 11.24
CA ILE A 46 6.57 -11.27 11.01
C ILE A 46 7.94 -11.95 10.95
N ARG A 47 8.91 -11.35 10.25
CA ARG A 47 10.29 -11.87 10.21
C ARG A 47 10.96 -11.87 11.58
N GLY A 48 10.78 -10.81 12.37
CA GLY A 48 11.30 -10.72 13.73
C GLY A 48 10.74 -11.81 14.64
N MET A 49 9.42 -12.03 14.61
CA MET A 49 8.76 -13.09 15.36
C MET A 49 9.24 -14.48 14.93
N LEU A 50 9.41 -14.71 13.63
CA LEU A 50 9.94 -15.95 13.06
C LEU A 50 11.35 -16.27 13.60
N GLN A 51 12.26 -15.30 13.52
CA GLN A 51 13.63 -15.49 14.00
C GLN A 51 13.68 -15.69 15.52
N GLY A 52 12.88 -14.93 16.28
CA GLY A 52 12.78 -15.08 17.73
C GLY A 52 12.28 -16.47 18.14
N PHE A 53 11.26 -16.99 17.45
CA PHE A 53 10.73 -18.33 17.70
C PHE A 53 11.75 -19.42 17.36
N ILE A 54 12.40 -19.35 16.20
CA ILE A 54 13.47 -20.29 15.80
C ILE A 54 14.60 -20.28 16.83
N GLY A 55 15.00 -19.11 17.32
CA GLY A 55 16.03 -18.97 18.36
C GLY A 55 15.64 -19.66 19.66
N ARG A 56 14.42 -19.41 20.16
CA ARG A 56 13.90 -20.06 21.37
C ARG A 56 13.82 -21.57 21.23
N ILE A 57 13.47 -22.06 20.05
CA ILE A 57 13.37 -23.48 19.74
C ILE A 57 14.73 -24.15 19.69
N ARG A 58 15.71 -23.55 19.01
CA ARG A 58 17.09 -24.07 18.97
C ARG A 58 17.75 -24.12 20.34
N ALA A 59 17.27 -23.32 21.28
CA ALA A 59 17.73 -23.31 22.66
C ALA A 59 17.14 -24.45 23.52
N VAL A 60 16.18 -25.23 23.02
CA VAL A 60 15.60 -26.34 23.80
C VAL A 60 16.59 -27.51 23.87
N PRO A 61 16.89 -28.03 25.08
CA PRO A 61 17.85 -29.11 25.23
C PRO A 61 17.43 -30.40 24.52
N PRO A 62 18.36 -31.15 23.90
CA PRO A 62 18.08 -32.45 23.26
C PRO A 62 17.50 -33.50 24.21
N SER A 63 17.77 -33.37 25.51
CA SER A 63 17.18 -34.24 26.55
C SER A 63 15.67 -34.07 26.68
N VAL A 64 15.13 -32.92 26.27
CA VAL A 64 13.68 -32.62 26.29
C VAL A 64 13.04 -33.04 24.96
N TRP A 65 13.76 -32.93 23.84
CA TRP A 65 13.30 -33.30 22.51
C TRP A 65 14.15 -34.43 21.93
N SER A 66 13.73 -35.67 22.14
CA SER A 66 14.36 -36.82 21.51
C SER A 66 13.36 -37.71 20.78
N GLY A 67 13.85 -38.51 19.83
CA GLY A 67 13.05 -39.50 19.10
C GLY A 67 11.98 -38.90 18.18
N LEU A 68 10.83 -39.57 18.11
CA LEU A 68 9.74 -39.23 17.17
C LEU A 68 9.16 -37.81 17.39
N ALA A 69 9.18 -37.31 18.62
CA ALA A 69 8.72 -35.96 18.94
C ALA A 69 9.60 -34.89 18.26
N ALA A 70 10.91 -35.10 18.23
CA ALA A 70 11.84 -34.18 17.58
C ALA A 70 11.59 -34.14 16.05
N ALA A 71 11.39 -35.31 15.41
CA ALA A 71 11.13 -35.38 13.98
C ALA A 71 9.83 -34.67 13.57
N ARG A 72 8.73 -34.92 14.28
CA ARG A 72 7.44 -34.26 14.01
C ARG A 72 7.48 -32.76 14.23
N PHE A 73 8.28 -32.32 15.19
CA PHE A 73 8.43 -30.91 15.46
C PHE A 73 9.24 -30.19 14.37
N HIS A 74 10.28 -30.84 13.82
CA HIS A 74 11.00 -30.34 12.65
C HIS A 74 10.08 -30.19 11.43
N ASP A 75 9.22 -31.18 11.16
CA ASP A 75 8.25 -31.10 10.06
C ASP A 75 7.33 -29.87 10.17
N VAL A 76 6.85 -29.57 11.39
CA VAL A 76 5.98 -28.40 11.66
C VAL A 76 6.75 -27.09 11.51
N LEU A 77 7.99 -27.03 11.99
CA LEU A 77 8.88 -25.88 11.83
C LEU A 77 9.16 -25.56 10.37
N ASP A 78 9.53 -26.57 9.58
CA ASP A 78 9.86 -26.40 8.17
C ASP A 78 8.64 -25.93 7.38
N ARG A 79 7.46 -26.51 7.65
CA ARG A 79 6.21 -26.07 7.05
C ARG A 79 5.88 -24.63 7.44
N TRP A 80 5.92 -24.30 8.73
CA TRP A 80 5.61 -22.95 9.17
C TRP A 80 6.58 -21.90 8.62
N ASN A 81 7.88 -22.22 8.55
CA ASN A 81 8.89 -21.35 7.93
C ASN A 81 8.58 -21.13 6.44
N THR A 82 8.17 -22.19 5.74
CA THR A 82 7.74 -22.09 4.33
C THR A 82 6.53 -21.17 4.18
N GLU A 83 5.50 -21.35 5.00
CA GLU A 83 4.30 -20.49 4.95
C GLU A 83 4.61 -19.03 5.29
N ALA A 84 5.52 -18.79 6.24
CA ALA A 84 5.97 -17.44 6.59
C ALA A 84 6.70 -16.76 5.42
N LEU A 85 7.55 -17.50 4.69
CA LEU A 85 8.21 -16.99 3.48
C LEU A 85 7.23 -16.73 2.33
N ASN A 86 6.22 -17.59 2.17
CA ASN A 86 5.16 -17.38 1.18
C ASN A 86 4.37 -16.11 1.46
N LEU A 87 3.96 -15.90 2.71
CA LEU A 87 3.29 -14.67 3.14
C LEU A 87 4.17 -13.44 2.90
N HIS A 88 5.46 -13.53 3.23
CA HIS A 88 6.44 -12.47 3.01
C HIS A 88 6.51 -12.05 1.53
N HIS A 89 6.64 -13.00 0.62
CA HIS A 89 6.69 -12.74 -0.81
C HIS A 89 5.37 -12.15 -1.33
N ALA A 90 4.23 -12.65 -0.85
CA ALA A 90 2.93 -12.13 -1.24
C ALA A 90 2.75 -10.67 -0.81
N LEU A 91 3.11 -10.33 0.44
CA LEU A 91 3.05 -8.97 0.96
C LEU A 91 4.00 -8.02 0.20
N ALA A 92 5.24 -8.44 -0.03
CA ALA A 92 6.21 -7.66 -0.81
C ALA A 92 5.68 -7.38 -2.24
N HIS A 93 5.12 -8.39 -2.89
CA HIS A 93 4.52 -8.24 -4.22
C HIS A 93 3.33 -7.27 -4.23
N ILE A 94 2.49 -7.29 -3.19
CA ILE A 94 1.38 -6.32 -3.06
C ILE A 94 1.93 -4.89 -2.91
N ALA A 95 2.93 -4.69 -2.06
CA ALA A 95 3.56 -3.37 -1.88
C ALA A 95 4.17 -2.86 -3.21
N ASP A 96 4.85 -3.72 -3.96
CA ASP A 96 5.40 -3.38 -5.26
C ASP A 96 4.31 -3.05 -6.29
N THR A 97 3.19 -3.76 -6.26
CA THR A 97 2.03 -3.48 -7.11
C THR A 97 1.45 -2.10 -6.79
N ILE A 98 1.33 -1.74 -5.51
CA ILE A 98 0.84 -0.42 -5.08
C ILE A 98 1.78 0.69 -5.57
N ARG A 99 3.09 0.53 -5.41
CA ARG A 99 4.09 1.50 -5.90
C ARG A 99 4.04 1.65 -7.42
N ALA A 100 3.90 0.55 -8.14
CA ALA A 100 3.79 0.57 -9.59
C ALA A 100 2.52 1.33 -10.03
N ASN A 101 1.39 1.10 -9.36
CA ASN A 101 0.14 1.81 -9.61
C ASN A 101 0.29 3.31 -9.33
N GLU A 102 0.94 3.70 -8.23
CA GLU A 102 1.17 5.10 -7.87
C GLU A 102 1.94 5.81 -8.98
N ARG A 103 3.05 5.21 -9.45
CA ARG A 103 3.88 5.78 -10.52
C ARG A 103 3.08 5.98 -11.81
N VAL A 104 2.34 4.96 -12.24
CA VAL A 104 1.53 5.03 -13.48
C VAL A 104 0.45 6.12 -13.36
N LEU A 105 -0.23 6.19 -12.22
CA LEU A 105 -1.26 7.21 -12.00
C LEU A 105 -0.67 8.63 -11.96
N ARG A 106 0.52 8.79 -11.39
CA ARG A 106 1.24 10.07 -11.36
C ARG A 106 1.63 10.54 -12.75
N GLU A 107 2.20 9.64 -13.57
CA GLU A 107 2.55 9.93 -14.97
C GLU A 107 1.32 10.37 -15.78
N VAL A 108 0.18 9.67 -15.63
CA VAL A 108 -1.08 10.03 -16.30
C VAL A 108 -1.59 11.39 -15.85
N ALA A 109 -1.54 11.69 -14.55
CA ALA A 109 -1.98 12.96 -14.02
C ALA A 109 -1.12 14.13 -14.50
N GLU A 110 0.20 13.96 -14.52
CA GLU A 110 1.13 14.96 -15.06
C GLU A 110 0.87 15.22 -16.55
N ALA A 111 0.70 14.17 -17.36
CA ALA A 111 0.36 14.31 -18.77
C ALA A 111 -0.96 15.06 -18.98
N HIS A 112 -1.96 14.78 -18.15
CA HIS A 112 -3.26 15.46 -18.20
C HIS A 112 -3.13 16.96 -17.84
N SER A 113 -2.37 17.30 -16.79
CA SER A 113 -2.10 18.68 -16.40
C SER A 113 -1.38 19.47 -17.50
N HIS A 114 -0.37 18.88 -18.15
CA HIS A 114 0.32 19.52 -19.29
C HIS A 114 -0.63 19.78 -20.46
N HIS A 115 -1.53 18.83 -20.77
CA HIS A 115 -2.50 18.97 -21.84
C HIS A 115 -3.49 20.12 -21.58
N ILE A 116 -3.97 20.26 -20.33
CA ILE A 116 -4.84 21.37 -19.94
C ILE A 116 -4.10 22.70 -20.03
N ALA A 117 -2.86 22.78 -19.54
CA ALA A 117 -2.06 24.00 -19.60
C ALA A 117 -1.82 24.44 -21.05
N ALA A 118 -1.46 23.50 -21.94
CA ALA A 118 -1.27 23.77 -23.37
C ALA A 118 -2.56 24.22 -24.09
N ALA A 119 -3.72 23.69 -23.69
CA ALA A 119 -5.01 24.12 -24.23
C ALA A 119 -5.43 25.52 -23.74
N GLY A 120 -5.04 25.90 -22.51
CA GLY A 120 -5.34 27.19 -21.91
C GLY A 120 -4.47 28.35 -22.43
N ASP A 121 -3.24 28.08 -22.85
CA ASP A 121 -2.30 29.09 -23.39
C ASP A 121 -2.58 29.46 -24.86
N GLY A 122 -3.53 28.77 -25.51
CA GLY A 122 -3.91 28.95 -26.91
C GLY A 122 -5.13 29.85 -27.17
N ILE A 123 -5.66 30.53 -26.15
CA ILE A 123 -6.80 31.47 -26.22
C ILE A 123 -6.36 32.84 -25.68
#